data_AF-A0A4U6XRB6-F1
#
_entry.id   AF-A0A4U6XRB6-F1
#
_cell.length_a   1.000
_cell.length_b   1.000
_cell.length_c   1.000
_cell.angle_alpha   90.00
_cell.angle_beta   90.00
_cell.angle_gamma   90.00
#
_symmetry.space_group_name_H-M   'P 1'
#
loop_
_entity.id
_entity.type
_entity.pdbx_description
1 polymer ?
#
loop_
_entity_poly.entity_id
_entity_poly.type
_entity_poly.pdbx_seq_one_letter_code
_entity_poly.pdbx_strand_id
1 'polypeptide(L)'
;MRSVDTSWLMVFDNAEASELLHRYWPACGHGSILITTQDRKMTHRSRSEVKLFTLTVEEGSYLLLRQLPEKTKSQEAAEKLSRDISKEVGGLPLLLVGLAGHIIDSHASLPQTLQDMQQPWSGNDSIIASLSPESATFQYQRPIHMAFNVSVSRLPAVALSVLQIMSMLSPDSINENLVAVDISDRGLGVLGGQGRSRYARARRRMLD
;
A
#
# COMPACT_ATOMS: atom_id res chain seq x y z
N MET A 1 -10.97 36.20 -16.10
CA MET A 1 -10.01 35.08 -15.97
C MET A 1 -8.71 35.51 -16.62
N ARG A 2 -7.59 35.50 -15.89
CA ARG A 2 -6.27 35.84 -16.47
C ARG A 2 -5.88 34.75 -17.47
N SER A 3 -5.62 35.11 -18.73
CA SER A 3 -4.98 34.18 -19.66
C SER A 3 -3.56 33.95 -19.15
N VAL A 4 -3.22 32.71 -18.88
CA VAL A 4 -1.87 32.32 -18.50
C VAL A 4 -1.24 31.82 -19.79
N ASP A 5 -0.52 32.63 -20.57
CA ASP A 5 0.13 32.21 -21.83
C ASP A 5 1.32 31.23 -21.60
N THR A 6 1.27 30.44 -20.54
CA THR A 6 2.31 29.50 -20.12
C THR A 6 1.77 28.08 -20.18
N SER A 7 2.59 27.14 -20.68
CA SER A 7 2.28 25.72 -20.61
C SER A 7 2.20 25.28 -19.14
N TRP A 8 1.17 24.51 -18.79
CA TRP A 8 0.93 24.04 -17.43
C TRP A 8 0.48 22.58 -17.44
N LEU A 9 0.71 21.89 -16.31
CA LEU A 9 0.24 20.53 -16.04
C LEU A 9 -0.57 20.55 -14.74
N MET A 10 -1.80 20.04 -14.77
CA MET A 10 -2.62 19.82 -13.59
C MET A 10 -2.74 18.32 -13.34
N VAL A 11 -2.50 17.88 -12.10
CA VAL A 11 -2.59 16.47 -11.72
C VAL A 11 -3.72 16.31 -10.70
N PHE A 12 -4.72 15.51 -11.05
CA PHE A 12 -5.73 15.04 -10.12
C PHE A 12 -5.35 13.63 -9.69
N ASP A 13 -4.82 13.51 -8.48
CA ASP A 13 -4.46 12.22 -7.91
C ASP A 13 -5.65 11.60 -7.16
N ASN A 14 -5.83 10.29 -7.29
CA ASN A 14 -6.88 9.49 -6.66
C ASN A 14 -8.31 10.07 -6.84
N ALA A 15 -8.67 10.47 -8.06
CA ALA A 15 -9.97 11.09 -8.32
C ALA A 15 -11.11 10.06 -8.32
N GLU A 16 -12.14 10.26 -7.50
CA GLU A 16 -13.28 9.34 -7.36
C GLU A 16 -14.58 9.80 -8.03
N ALA A 17 -14.81 11.12 -8.15
CA ALA A 17 -16.09 11.68 -8.63
C ALA A 17 -15.92 12.58 -9.85
N SER A 18 -16.47 12.14 -10.98
CA SER A 18 -16.33 12.82 -12.27
C SER A 18 -16.96 14.21 -12.31
N GLU A 19 -18.03 14.42 -11.52
CA GLU A 19 -18.82 15.66 -11.51
C GLU A 19 -18.07 16.81 -10.83
N LEU A 20 -17.11 16.50 -9.95
CA LEU A 20 -16.36 17.51 -9.21
C LEU A 20 -15.18 18.07 -10.01
N LEU A 21 -14.56 17.26 -10.87
CA LEU A 21 -13.36 17.65 -11.62
C LEU A 21 -13.60 18.80 -12.60
N HIS A 22 -14.76 18.84 -13.25
CA HIS A 22 -15.11 19.88 -14.24
C HIS A 22 -15.10 21.29 -13.67
N ARG A 23 -15.41 21.44 -12.37
CA ARG A 23 -15.42 22.76 -11.71
C ARG A 23 -14.04 23.38 -11.59
N TYR A 24 -13.00 22.54 -11.64
CA TYR A 24 -11.60 22.95 -11.55
C TYR A 24 -10.92 23.01 -12.91
N TRP A 25 -11.64 22.71 -14.00
CA TRP A 25 -11.07 22.77 -15.33
C TRP A 25 -10.77 24.22 -15.72
N PRO A 26 -9.53 24.52 -16.13
CA PRO A 26 -9.21 25.85 -16.63
C PRO A 26 -9.93 26.08 -17.97
N ALA A 27 -10.52 27.26 -18.15
CA ALA A 27 -11.20 27.62 -19.40
C ALA A 27 -10.24 28.06 -20.52
N CYS A 28 -9.02 27.52 -20.55
CA CYS A 28 -8.04 27.81 -21.59
C CYS A 28 -7.80 26.59 -22.49
N GLY A 29 -7.40 26.83 -23.74
CA GLY A 29 -7.18 25.79 -24.75
C GLY A 29 -5.77 25.19 -24.77
N HIS A 30 -4.90 25.57 -23.84
CA HIS A 30 -3.51 25.10 -23.74
C HIS A 30 -3.26 24.45 -22.37
N GLY A 31 -2.22 23.61 -22.27
CA GLY A 31 -1.87 22.87 -21.06
C GLY A 31 -2.26 21.39 -21.12
N SER A 32 -2.03 20.65 -20.04
CA SER A 32 -2.29 19.21 -19.96
C SER A 32 -2.84 18.83 -18.60
N ILE A 33 -3.71 17.81 -18.57
CA ILE A 33 -4.28 17.29 -17.33
C ILE A 33 -4.03 15.79 -17.25
N LEU A 34 -3.44 15.37 -16.12
CA LEU A 34 -3.27 13.97 -15.76
C LEU A 34 -4.24 13.64 -14.63
N ILE A 35 -4.98 12.54 -14.80
CA ILE A 35 -5.93 12.06 -13.79
C ILE A 35 -5.53 10.63 -13.45
N THR A 36 -5.33 10.34 -12.17
CA THR A 36 -5.23 8.96 -11.65
C THR A 36 -6.55 8.62 -10.97
N THR A 37 -7.09 7.43 -11.25
CA THR A 37 -8.41 7.02 -10.73
C THR A 37 -8.56 5.51 -10.80
N GLN A 38 -9.34 4.95 -9.87
CA GLN A 38 -9.81 3.56 -9.93
C GLN A 38 -11.17 3.44 -10.65
N ASP A 39 -11.91 4.56 -10.82
CA ASP A 39 -13.20 4.55 -11.49
C ASP A 39 -13.02 4.54 -13.02
N ARG A 40 -13.22 3.36 -13.61
CA ARG A 40 -13.17 3.17 -15.06
C ARG A 40 -14.20 4.00 -15.81
N LYS A 41 -15.25 4.50 -15.15
CA LYS A 41 -16.20 5.41 -15.80
C LYS A 41 -15.53 6.74 -16.16
N MET A 42 -14.41 7.13 -15.56
CA MET A 42 -13.74 8.42 -15.87
C MET A 42 -13.10 8.46 -17.27
N THR A 43 -12.89 7.32 -17.92
CA THR A 43 -12.15 7.20 -19.19
C THR A 43 -12.78 7.99 -20.33
N HIS A 44 -14.12 8.04 -20.43
CA HIS A 44 -14.85 8.79 -21.47
C HIS A 44 -14.59 10.31 -21.46
N ARG A 45 -14.00 10.85 -20.39
CA ARG A 45 -13.67 12.27 -20.25
C ARG A 45 -12.23 12.60 -20.66
N SER A 46 -11.40 11.59 -20.89
CA SER A 46 -10.00 11.75 -21.26
C SER A 46 -9.81 11.68 -22.78
N ARG A 47 -8.81 12.40 -23.29
CA ARG A 47 -8.37 12.24 -24.70
C ARG A 47 -7.56 10.96 -24.91
N SER A 48 -6.91 10.48 -23.85
CA SER A 48 -6.10 9.27 -23.85
C SER A 48 -6.15 8.62 -22.48
N GLU A 49 -6.14 7.29 -22.45
CA GLU A 49 -6.12 6.48 -21.24
C GLU A 49 -4.82 5.66 -21.19
N VAL A 50 -4.23 5.56 -20.00
CA VAL A 50 -3.17 4.58 -19.70
C VAL A 50 -3.71 3.62 -18.66
N LYS A 51 -4.07 2.42 -19.10
CA LYS A 51 -4.53 1.36 -18.20
C LYS A 51 -3.34 0.67 -17.55
N LEU A 52 -3.33 0.66 -16.22
CA LEU A 52 -2.33 -0.08 -15.45
C LEU A 52 -2.78 -1.53 -15.23
N PHE A 53 -1.82 -2.44 -15.30
CA PHE A 53 -1.99 -3.87 -15.05
C PHE A 53 -1.07 -4.31 -13.91
N THR A 54 -1.34 -5.48 -13.36
CA THR A 54 -0.42 -6.14 -12.44
C THR A 54 0.88 -6.50 -13.15
N LEU A 55 1.96 -6.63 -12.39
CA LEU A 55 3.24 -7.09 -12.93
C LEU A 55 3.13 -8.55 -13.37
N THR A 56 3.92 -8.93 -14.37
CA THR A 56 4.22 -10.34 -14.66
C THR A 56 4.96 -10.97 -13.48
N VAL A 57 5.01 -12.31 -13.44
CA VAL A 57 5.75 -13.04 -12.38
C VAL A 57 7.23 -12.68 -12.41
N GLU A 58 7.78 -12.46 -13.61
CA GLU A 58 9.16 -12.03 -13.85
C GLU A 58 9.41 -10.62 -13.32
N GLU A 59 8.57 -9.65 -13.71
CA GLU A 59 8.71 -8.26 -13.27
C GLU A 59 8.52 -8.13 -11.75
N GLY A 60 7.56 -8.87 -11.17
CA GLY A 60 7.31 -8.86 -9.74
C GLY A 60 8.42 -9.55 -8.93
N SER A 61 8.97 -10.67 -9.43
CA SER A 61 10.18 -11.29 -8.87
C SER A 61 11.37 -10.34 -8.88
N TYR A 62 11.58 -9.65 -10.02
CA TYR A 62 12.62 -8.64 -10.16
C TYR A 62 12.42 -7.48 -9.17
N LEU A 63 11.20 -6.96 -9.05
CA LEU A 63 10.86 -5.89 -8.10
C LEU A 63 11.16 -6.33 -6.66
N LEU A 64 10.70 -7.52 -6.25
CA LEU A 64 10.94 -8.04 -4.90
C LEU A 64 12.43 -8.19 -4.61
N LEU A 65 13.18 -8.86 -5.49
CA LEU A 65 14.61 -9.05 -5.31
C LEU A 65 15.36 -7.72 -5.27
N ARG A 66 14.95 -6.73 -6.07
CA ARG A 66 15.58 -5.41 -6.07
C ARG A 66 15.48 -4.70 -4.72
N GLN A 67 14.40 -4.93 -3.96
CA GLN A 67 14.20 -4.34 -2.63
C GLN A 67 15.00 -5.05 -1.52
N LEU A 68 15.43 -6.29 -1.73
CA LEU A 68 16.07 -7.10 -0.70
C LEU A 68 17.58 -6.84 -0.58
N PRO A 69 18.23 -7.17 0.56
CA PRO A 69 19.69 -7.10 0.70
C PRO A 69 20.40 -8.15 -0.16
N GLU A 70 21.63 -7.87 -0.60
CA GLU A 70 22.43 -8.80 -1.44
C GLU A 70 22.56 -10.20 -0.84
N LYS A 71 22.73 -10.31 0.48
CA LYS A 71 22.79 -11.60 1.19
C LYS A 71 21.57 -12.50 0.90
N THR A 72 20.39 -11.90 0.78
CA THR A 72 19.16 -12.65 0.48
C THR A 72 19.08 -12.99 -1.01
N LYS A 73 19.55 -12.11 -1.89
CA LYS A 73 19.58 -12.34 -3.35
C LYS A 73 20.56 -13.44 -3.76
N SER A 74 21.70 -13.56 -3.08
CA SER A 74 22.73 -14.54 -3.40
C SER A 74 22.38 -15.98 -3.00
N GLN A 75 21.19 -16.21 -2.43
CA GLN A 75 20.73 -17.58 -2.14
C GLN A 75 20.38 -18.28 -3.46
N GLU A 76 20.85 -19.52 -3.62
CA GLU A 76 20.66 -20.31 -4.85
C GLU A 76 19.19 -20.41 -5.30
N ALA A 77 18.26 -20.45 -4.34
CA ALA A 77 16.82 -20.54 -4.59
C ALA A 77 16.09 -19.17 -4.67
N ALA A 78 16.79 -18.04 -4.54
CA ALA A 78 16.16 -16.71 -4.40
C ALA A 78 15.29 -16.34 -5.62
N GLU A 79 15.76 -16.63 -6.84
CA GLU A 79 15.02 -16.36 -8.06
C GLU A 79 13.72 -17.18 -8.13
N LYS A 80 13.80 -18.48 -7.84
CA LYS A 80 12.63 -19.36 -7.84
C LYS A 80 11.62 -18.92 -6.77
N LEU A 81 12.08 -18.69 -5.55
CA LEU A 81 11.21 -18.32 -4.43
C LEU A 81 10.57 -16.94 -4.62
N SER A 82 11.29 -15.97 -5.19
CA SER A 82 10.73 -14.65 -5.49
C SER A 82 9.67 -14.70 -6.60
N ARG A 83 9.83 -15.60 -7.59
CA ARG A 83 8.78 -15.89 -8.58
C ARG A 83 7.55 -16.52 -7.93
N ASP A 84 7.76 -17.49 -7.03
CA ASP A 84 6.67 -18.14 -6.30
C ASP A 84 5.88 -17.12 -5.44
N ILE A 85 6.59 -16.23 -4.72
CA ILE A 85 5.96 -15.11 -3.97
C ILE A 85 5.23 -14.15 -4.91
N SER A 86 5.85 -13.75 -6.02
CA SER A 86 5.23 -12.84 -6.99
C SER A 86 3.95 -13.41 -7.59
N LYS A 87 3.93 -14.71 -7.84
CA LYS A 87 2.74 -15.42 -8.31
C LYS A 87 1.65 -15.43 -7.24
N GLU A 88 2.01 -15.69 -5.98
CA GLU A 88 1.05 -15.76 -4.87
C GLU A 88 0.35 -14.41 -4.62
N VAL A 89 1.07 -13.29 -4.73
CA VAL A 89 0.48 -11.95 -4.59
C VAL A 89 -0.11 -11.39 -5.89
N GLY A 90 -0.19 -12.20 -6.96
CA GLY A 90 -0.77 -11.78 -8.24
C GLY A 90 -0.02 -10.62 -8.92
N GLY A 91 1.28 -10.46 -8.67
CA GLY A 91 2.10 -9.40 -9.27
C GLY A 91 1.74 -7.98 -8.81
N LEU A 92 1.08 -7.82 -7.65
CA LEU A 92 0.72 -6.51 -7.11
C LEU A 92 1.94 -5.79 -6.52
N PRO A 93 2.40 -4.65 -7.08
CA PRO A 93 3.62 -3.98 -6.62
C PRO A 93 3.59 -3.59 -5.14
N LEU A 94 2.45 -3.10 -4.66
CA LEU A 94 2.28 -2.69 -3.27
C LEU A 94 2.54 -3.84 -2.29
N LEU A 95 2.07 -5.04 -2.62
CA LEU A 95 2.23 -6.21 -1.77
C LEU A 95 3.67 -6.74 -1.81
N LEU A 96 4.32 -6.70 -2.97
CA LEU A 96 5.72 -7.08 -3.13
C LEU A 96 6.65 -6.19 -2.31
N VAL A 97 6.44 -4.87 -2.36
CA VAL A 97 7.22 -3.92 -1.55
C VAL A 97 6.95 -4.11 -0.06
N GLY A 98 5.69 -4.33 0.34
CA GLY A 98 5.34 -4.62 1.73
C GLY A 98 6.00 -5.90 2.26
N LEU A 99 6.00 -6.98 1.46
CA LEU A 99 6.66 -8.24 1.80
C LEU A 99 8.19 -8.08 1.87
N ALA A 100 8.79 -7.29 0.98
CA ALA A 100 10.21 -6.99 1.05
C ALA A 100 10.57 -6.26 2.36
N GLY A 101 9.78 -5.25 2.74
CA GLY A 101 9.91 -4.56 4.02
C GLY A 101 9.80 -5.52 5.21
N HIS A 102 8.81 -6.41 5.19
CA HIS A 102 8.67 -7.46 6.20
C HIS A 102 9.92 -8.34 6.32
N ILE A 103 10.41 -8.86 5.19
CA ILE A 103 11.60 -9.72 5.14
C ILE A 103 12.82 -9.03 5.77
N ILE A 104 13.00 -7.74 5.47
CA ILE A 104 14.10 -6.93 5.98
C ILE A 104 13.97 -6.74 7.50
N ASP A 105 12.81 -6.27 7.96
CA ASP A 105 12.57 -5.89 9.35
C ASP A 105 12.52 -7.09 10.30
N SER A 106 11.94 -8.22 9.86
CA SER A 106 11.83 -9.43 10.68
C SER A 106 12.99 -10.40 10.48
N HIS A 107 13.96 -10.06 9.62
CA HIS A 107 15.03 -10.97 9.17
C HIS A 107 14.51 -12.33 8.70
N ALA A 108 13.31 -12.38 8.10
CA ALA A 108 12.73 -13.61 7.59
C ALA A 108 13.48 -14.09 6.34
N SER A 109 13.40 -15.38 6.06
CA SER A 109 13.88 -15.94 4.80
C SER A 109 12.77 -15.95 3.74
N LEU A 110 13.13 -15.97 2.46
CA LEU A 110 12.15 -16.13 1.37
C LEU A 110 11.30 -17.41 1.51
N PRO A 111 11.86 -18.59 1.84
CA PRO A 111 11.06 -19.79 2.08
C PRO A 111 10.06 -19.64 3.23
N GLN A 112 10.51 -19.06 4.35
CA GLN A 112 9.66 -18.85 5.52
C GLN A 112 8.52 -17.89 5.19
N THR A 113 8.82 -16.78 4.50
CA THR A 113 7.80 -15.81 4.08
C THR A 113 6.75 -16.46 3.19
N LEU A 114 7.17 -17.27 2.21
CA LEU A 114 6.25 -17.99 1.35
C LEU A 114 5.39 -18.99 2.13
N GLN A 115 5.97 -19.70 3.11
CA GLN A 115 5.24 -20.61 3.98
C GLN A 115 4.22 -19.87 4.86
N ASP A 116 4.59 -18.70 5.39
CA ASP A 116 3.71 -17.87 6.23
C ASP A 116 2.52 -17.31 5.43
N MET A 117 2.74 -16.93 4.16
CA MET A 117 1.67 -16.49 3.24
C MET A 117 0.64 -17.59 2.98
N GLN A 118 1.08 -18.84 2.96
CA GLN A 118 0.22 -20.01 2.72
C GLN A 118 -0.51 -20.49 3.97
N GLN A 119 -0.21 -19.94 5.15
CA GLN A 119 -0.96 -20.28 6.36
C GLN A 119 -2.39 -19.73 6.30
N PRO A 120 -3.39 -20.51 6.73
CA PRO A 120 -4.75 -20.01 6.90
C PRO A 120 -4.77 -18.80 7.85
N TRP A 121 -5.52 -17.77 7.48
CA TRP A 121 -5.74 -16.63 8.35
C TRP A 121 -6.47 -17.09 9.63
N SER A 122 -5.99 -16.70 10.81
CA SER A 122 -6.56 -17.15 12.10
C SER A 122 -7.56 -16.16 12.72
N GLY A 123 -7.77 -14.99 12.11
CA GLY A 123 -8.83 -14.05 12.52
C GLY A 123 -10.20 -14.44 11.95
N ASN A 124 -11.25 -13.76 12.41
CA ASN A 124 -12.63 -14.06 11.99
C ASN A 124 -12.79 -14.01 10.46
N ASP A 125 -12.87 -15.20 9.85
CA ASP A 125 -13.14 -15.43 8.42
C ASP A 125 -14.44 -14.79 7.92
N SER A 126 -15.31 -14.32 8.82
CA SER A 126 -16.61 -13.74 8.48
C SER A 126 -16.52 -12.48 7.61
N ILE A 127 -15.47 -11.66 7.76
CA ILE A 127 -15.30 -10.46 6.93
C ILE A 127 -14.96 -10.86 5.49
N ILE A 128 -14.08 -11.85 5.30
CA ILE A 128 -13.65 -12.34 3.99
C ILE A 128 -14.76 -13.17 3.33
N ALA A 129 -15.41 -14.04 4.09
CA ALA A 129 -16.50 -14.88 3.62
C ALA A 129 -17.75 -14.07 3.21
N SER A 130 -17.91 -12.84 3.74
CA SER A 130 -18.99 -11.94 3.34
C SER A 130 -18.78 -11.26 1.98
N LEU A 131 -17.59 -11.41 1.39
CA LEU A 131 -17.22 -10.79 0.12
C LEU A 131 -17.41 -11.82 -1.01
N SER A 132 -18.30 -11.53 -1.94
CA SER A 132 -18.68 -12.47 -3.01
C SER A 132 -17.46 -12.94 -3.83
N PRO A 133 -17.24 -14.25 -4.03
CA PRO A 133 -16.12 -14.81 -4.79
C PRO A 133 -15.98 -14.27 -6.22
N GLU A 134 -17.08 -13.77 -6.78
CA GLU A 134 -17.22 -13.28 -8.16
C GLU A 134 -16.91 -11.79 -8.30
N SER A 135 -16.71 -11.07 -7.20
CA SER A 135 -16.35 -9.66 -7.26
C SER A 135 -14.88 -9.49 -7.66
N ALA A 136 -14.58 -8.50 -8.52
CA ALA A 136 -13.20 -8.10 -8.82
C ALA A 136 -12.43 -7.76 -7.52
N THR A 137 -13.16 -7.36 -6.48
CA THR A 137 -12.69 -7.13 -5.12
C THR A 137 -12.13 -8.40 -4.47
N PHE A 138 -12.76 -9.57 -4.65
CA PHE A 138 -12.32 -10.83 -4.05
C PHE A 138 -10.97 -11.32 -4.60
N GLN A 139 -10.75 -11.18 -5.92
CA GLN A 139 -9.47 -11.55 -6.56
C GLN A 139 -8.31 -10.65 -6.11
N TYR A 140 -8.58 -9.40 -5.75
CA TYR A 140 -7.61 -8.50 -5.12
C TYR A 140 -7.41 -8.81 -3.64
N GLN A 141 -8.48 -9.17 -2.93
CA GLN A 141 -8.47 -9.34 -1.49
C GLN A 141 -7.62 -10.53 -1.06
N ARG A 142 -7.67 -11.67 -1.74
CA ARG A 142 -6.86 -12.83 -1.33
C ARG A 142 -5.34 -12.54 -1.31
N PRO A 143 -4.72 -11.99 -2.36
CA PRO A 143 -3.34 -11.49 -2.33
C PRO A 143 -3.07 -10.52 -1.17
N ILE A 144 -3.96 -9.53 -0.98
CA ILE A 144 -3.84 -8.53 0.08
C ILE A 144 -3.83 -9.23 1.45
N HIS A 145 -4.74 -10.16 1.69
CA HIS A 145 -4.81 -10.92 2.94
C HIS A 145 -3.54 -11.71 3.20
N MET A 146 -3.00 -12.42 2.20
CA MET A 146 -1.78 -13.21 2.37
C MET A 146 -0.59 -12.32 2.74
N ALA A 147 -0.42 -11.18 2.07
CA ALA A 147 0.66 -10.24 2.36
C ALA A 147 0.48 -9.52 3.71
N PHE A 148 -0.75 -9.12 4.05
CA PHE A 148 -1.04 -8.47 5.33
C PHE A 148 -1.00 -9.44 6.49
N ASN A 149 -1.33 -10.72 6.31
CA ASN A 149 -1.28 -11.73 7.37
C ASN A 149 0.13 -11.84 7.94
N VAL A 150 1.10 -11.96 7.03
CA VAL A 150 2.53 -12.08 7.36
C VAL A 150 3.00 -10.87 8.17
N SER A 151 2.61 -9.67 7.75
CA SER A 151 3.06 -8.42 8.39
C SER A 151 2.31 -8.13 9.70
N VAL A 152 0.98 -8.25 9.72
CA VAL A 152 0.13 -7.88 10.87
C VAL A 152 0.25 -8.88 12.01
N SER A 153 0.34 -10.18 11.72
CA SER A 153 0.45 -11.22 12.75
C SER A 153 1.72 -11.10 13.60
N ARG A 154 2.75 -10.42 13.08
CA ARG A 154 4.03 -10.20 13.76
C ARG A 154 4.17 -8.83 14.42
N LEU A 155 3.12 -8.00 14.36
CA LEU A 155 3.16 -6.69 15.00
C LEU A 155 3.15 -6.83 16.54
N PRO A 156 4.00 -6.08 17.25
CA PRO A 156 3.87 -5.93 18.70
C PRO A 156 2.49 -5.37 19.06
N ALA A 157 1.96 -5.73 20.23
CA ALA A 157 0.62 -5.31 20.68
C ALA A 157 0.39 -3.79 20.55
N VAL A 158 1.37 -2.97 20.92
CA VAL A 158 1.30 -1.50 20.81
C VAL A 158 1.17 -1.05 19.35
N ALA A 159 1.92 -1.65 18.42
CA ALA A 159 1.85 -1.32 17.00
C ALA A 159 0.49 -1.73 16.40
N LEU A 160 -0.05 -2.87 16.83
CA LEU A 160 -1.38 -3.31 16.44
C LEU A 160 -2.46 -2.36 16.94
N SER A 161 -2.37 -1.86 18.17
CA SER A 161 -3.31 -0.86 18.70
C SER A 161 -3.27 0.44 17.92
N VAL A 162 -2.08 0.93 17.54
CA VAL A 162 -1.96 2.11 16.67
C VAL A 162 -2.62 1.86 15.31
N LEU A 163 -2.36 0.70 14.69
CA LEU A 163 -2.97 0.34 13.40
C LEU A 163 -4.50 0.28 13.48
N GLN A 164 -5.05 -0.25 14.58
CA GLN A 164 -6.51 -0.29 14.83
C GLN A 164 -7.12 1.10 15.01
N ILE A 165 -6.38 2.04 15.58
CA ILE A 165 -6.84 3.44 15.70
C ILE A 165 -6.78 4.11 14.33
N MET A 166 -5.68 3.92 13.59
CA MET A 166 -5.53 4.46 12.24
C MET A 166 -6.60 3.97 11.27
N SER A 167 -7.08 2.72 11.42
CA SER A 167 -8.16 2.20 10.57
C SER A 167 -9.52 2.86 10.80
N MET A 168 -9.69 3.61 11.89
CA MET A 168 -10.88 4.42 12.19
C MET A 168 -10.77 5.87 11.70
N LEU A 169 -9.63 6.25 11.11
CA LEU A 169 -9.39 7.59 10.60
C LEU A 169 -9.59 7.64 9.07
N SER A 170 -9.75 8.85 8.54
CA SER A 170 -9.59 9.09 7.11
C SER A 170 -8.20 8.62 6.67
N PRO A 171 -8.05 7.88 5.56
CA PRO A 171 -6.75 7.39 5.09
C PRO A 171 -5.80 8.53 4.71
N ASP A 172 -6.36 9.69 4.34
CA ASP A 172 -5.59 10.84 3.90
C ASP A 172 -5.30 11.84 5.03
N SER A 173 -4.11 12.43 5.00
CA SER A 173 -3.69 13.55 5.84
C SER A 173 -3.78 13.29 7.36
N ILE A 174 -3.55 12.05 7.80
CA ILE A 174 -3.45 11.73 9.22
C ILE A 174 -2.29 12.51 9.84
N ASN A 175 -2.60 13.35 10.82
CA ASN A 175 -1.58 14.15 11.51
C ASN A 175 -0.69 13.23 12.35
N GLU A 176 0.62 13.20 12.06
CA GLU A 176 1.60 12.37 12.79
C GLU A 176 1.57 12.61 14.31
N ASN A 177 1.22 13.82 14.75
CA ASN A 177 1.12 14.15 16.18
C ASN A 177 0.03 13.35 16.91
N LEU A 178 -0.99 12.87 16.20
CA LEU A 178 -2.05 12.05 16.79
C LEU A 178 -1.49 10.71 17.33
N VAL A 179 -0.43 10.21 16.71
CA VAL A 179 0.24 8.95 17.08
C VAL A 179 1.52 9.20 17.89
N ALA A 180 2.09 10.42 17.82
CA ALA A 180 3.37 10.77 18.44
C ALA A 180 3.25 11.57 19.76
N VAL A 181 2.05 11.80 20.29
CA VAL A 181 1.86 12.47 21.58
C VAL A 181 1.82 11.46 22.72
N ASP A 182 2.52 11.78 23.80
CA ASP A 182 2.47 11.01 25.05
C ASP A 182 1.14 11.34 25.74
N ILE A 183 0.08 10.60 25.39
CA ILE A 183 -1.26 10.90 25.89
C ILE A 183 -1.33 10.48 27.36
N SER A 184 -1.21 11.48 28.23
CA SER A 184 -1.23 11.33 29.70
C SER A 184 -2.64 11.07 30.25
N ASP A 185 -3.65 11.10 29.38
CA ASP A 185 -5.05 10.94 29.74
C ASP A 185 -5.43 9.45 29.84
N ARG A 186 -6.02 9.05 30.98
CA ARG A 186 -6.28 7.63 31.32
C ARG A 186 -7.22 6.93 30.34
N GLY A 187 -8.06 7.68 29.61
CA GLY A 187 -8.95 7.15 28.57
C GLY A 187 -8.27 6.91 27.21
N LEU A 188 -7.10 7.50 26.97
CA LEU A 188 -6.34 7.42 25.72
C LEU A 188 -4.92 6.89 25.94
N GLY A 189 -4.64 6.28 27.10
CA GLY A 189 -3.33 5.72 27.46
C GLY A 189 -2.83 4.64 26.49
N VAL A 190 -3.68 4.08 25.63
CA VAL A 190 -3.29 3.19 24.52
C VAL A 190 -2.46 3.91 23.46
N LEU A 191 -2.69 5.22 23.26
CA LEU A 191 -1.92 6.08 22.37
C LEU A 191 -0.69 6.69 23.06
N GLY A 192 -0.70 6.75 24.40
CA GLY A 192 0.39 7.27 25.23
C GLY A 192 1.51 6.24 25.42
N GLY A 193 2.30 6.01 24.36
CA GLY A 193 3.57 5.31 24.47
C GLY A 193 4.73 6.31 24.41
N GLN A 194 5.68 6.22 25.35
CA GLN A 194 6.95 6.93 25.31
C GLN A 194 7.67 6.70 23.97
N GLY A 195 7.40 7.57 22.98
CA GLY A 195 7.54 7.18 21.58
C GLY A 195 8.25 8.16 20.68
N ARG A 196 8.28 9.46 20.98
CA ARG A 196 8.79 10.49 20.04
C ARG A 196 10.18 10.20 19.49
N SER A 197 11.13 9.81 20.34
CA SER A 197 12.51 9.49 19.93
C SER A 197 12.61 8.17 19.12
N ARG A 198 11.74 7.20 19.39
CA ARG A 198 11.69 5.92 18.66
C ARG A 198 10.99 6.08 17.31
N TYR A 199 9.85 6.78 17.29
CA TYR A 199 9.11 7.14 16.07
C TYR A 199 9.99 7.97 15.12
N ALA A 200 10.66 9.02 15.61
CA ALA A 200 11.54 9.84 14.78
C ALA A 200 12.74 9.07 14.22
N ARG A 201 13.22 8.02 14.91
CA ARG A 201 14.27 7.12 14.41
C ARG A 201 13.75 6.14 13.37
N ALA A 202 12.57 5.55 13.58
CA ALA A 202 11.92 4.67 12.62
C ALA A 202 11.58 5.42 11.34
N ARG A 203 11.02 6.64 11.45
CA ARG A 203 10.71 7.52 10.32
C ARG A 203 11.95 7.86 9.49
N ARG A 204 13.09 8.16 10.13
CA ARG A 204 14.34 8.44 9.41
C ARG A 204 14.79 7.26 8.55
N ARG A 205 14.72 6.04 9.10
CA ARG A 205 15.04 4.80 8.38
C ARG A 205 14.10 4.48 7.21
N MET A 206 12.88 5.02 7.20
CA MET A 206 11.93 4.83 6.10
C MET A 206 12.09 5.87 4.98
N LEU A 207 12.78 6.98 5.24
CA LEU A 207 12.96 8.09 4.30
C LEU A 207 14.37 8.16 3.70
N ASP A 208 15.30 7.35 4.22
CA ASP A 208 16.68 7.15 3.73
C ASP A 208 16.75 5.90 2.86
#